data_AF-A0A7S2QZC7-F1
#
_entry.id   AF-A0A7S2QZC7-F1
#
_cell.length_a   1.000
_cell.length_b   1.000
_cell.length_c   1.000
_cell.angle_alpha   90.00
_cell.angle_beta   90.00
_cell.angle_gamma   90.00
#
_symmetry.space_group_name_H-M   'P 1'
#
loop_
_entity.id
_entity.type
_entity.pdbx_description
1 polymer ?
#
loop_
_entity_poly.entity_id
_entity_poly.type
_entity_poly.pdbx_seq_one_letter_code
_entity_poly.pdbx_strand_id
1 'polypeptide(L)'
;TAYEMFLENVDKLEHYFKDMQDVEFTVEKGKLWMLQCRNGKRTGVAALKIAIDLVNEGICTKSEALLKVEPTHVEQLLHPTFSPDALKSDAYTKGVVAKGLPGSPGAAVGRLVFTPKR
;
A
#
# COMPACT_ATOMS: atom_id res chain seq x y z
N THR A 1 25.60 -0.63 8.26
CA THR A 1 25.36 -1.84 7.44
C THR A 1 24.68 -1.46 6.12
N ALA A 2 24.59 -2.36 5.14
CA ALA A 2 23.83 -2.09 3.89
C ALA A 2 22.36 -1.72 4.17
N TYR A 3 21.78 -2.24 5.25
CA TYR A 3 20.43 -1.91 5.70
C TYR A 3 20.33 -0.48 6.26
N GLU A 4 21.25 -0.03 7.12
CA GLU A 4 21.29 1.37 7.57
C GLU A 4 21.42 2.34 6.40
N MET A 5 22.31 2.03 5.45
CA MET A 5 22.44 2.84 4.23
C MET A 5 21.15 2.85 3.41
N PHE A 6 20.42 1.74 3.35
CA PHE A 6 19.14 1.67 2.67
C PHE A 6 18.11 2.59 3.35
N LEU A 7 18.00 2.55 4.68
CA LEU A 7 17.12 3.42 5.45
C LEU A 7 17.42 4.91 5.21
N GLU A 8 18.70 5.30 5.21
CA GLU A 8 19.11 6.67 4.90
C GLU A 8 18.76 7.08 3.46
N ASN A 9 18.85 6.17 2.50
CA ASN A 9 18.53 6.48 1.10
C ASN A 9 17.01 6.62 0.89
N VAL A 10 16.19 5.73 1.47
CA VAL A 10 14.72 5.85 1.32
C VAL A 10 14.19 7.09 2.01
N ASP A 11 14.74 7.48 3.17
CA ASP A 11 14.42 8.73 3.85
C ASP A 11 14.72 9.95 2.97
N LYS A 12 15.92 10.00 2.36
CA LYS A 12 16.31 11.06 1.43
C LYS A 12 15.39 11.12 0.20
N LEU A 13 15.04 9.95 -0.35
CA LEU A 13 14.14 9.88 -1.50
C LEU A 13 12.74 10.39 -1.17
N GLU A 14 12.18 10.01 -0.02
CA GLU A 14 10.88 10.48 0.43
C GLU A 14 10.86 11.99 0.69
N HIS A 15 11.90 12.54 1.32
CA HIS A 15 12.05 13.98 1.51
C HIS A 15 12.21 14.75 0.18
N TYR A 16 12.97 14.20 -0.76
CA TYR A 16 13.22 14.83 -2.05
C TYR A 16 11.97 14.84 -2.93
N PHE A 17 11.29 13.70 -3.07
CA PHE A 17 10.08 13.57 -3.88
C PHE A 17 8.80 14.02 -3.15
N LYS A 18 8.90 14.25 -1.83
CA LYS A 18 7.80 14.58 -0.92
C LYS A 18 6.66 13.56 -1.00
N ASP A 19 6.98 12.29 -1.21
CA ASP A 19 5.99 11.22 -1.35
C ASP A 19 6.62 9.85 -1.13
N MET A 20 5.80 8.88 -0.74
CA MET A 20 6.22 7.49 -0.57
C MET A 20 6.76 6.92 -1.89
N GLN A 21 7.94 6.29 -1.81
CA GLN A 21 8.65 5.74 -2.96
C GLN A 21 8.61 4.21 -2.99
N ASP A 22 8.28 3.67 -4.16
CA ASP A 22 8.52 2.29 -4.55
C ASP A 22 9.94 2.21 -5.14
N VAL A 23 10.81 1.39 -4.53
CA VAL A 23 12.24 1.36 -4.81
C VAL A 23 12.72 -0.04 -5.15
N GLU A 24 13.65 -0.12 -6.10
CA GLU A 24 14.38 -1.34 -6.43
C GLU A 24 15.85 -1.13 -6.08
N PHE A 25 16.44 -2.11 -5.42
CA PHE A 25 17.84 -2.07 -4.99
C PHE A 25 18.48 -3.44 -5.07
N THR A 26 19.82 -3.48 -5.02
CA THR A 26 20.59 -4.72 -4.92
C THR A 26 21.74 -4.53 -3.95
N VAL A 27 22.12 -5.60 -3.25
CA VAL A 27 23.32 -5.63 -2.42
C VAL A 27 24.32 -6.58 -3.04
N GLU A 28 25.41 -6.06 -3.57
CA GLU A 28 26.49 -6.86 -4.16
C GLU A 28 27.74 -6.75 -3.30
N LYS A 29 28.27 -7.89 -2.83
CA LYS A 29 29.49 -7.96 -2.00
C LYS A 29 29.45 -7.00 -0.80
N GLY A 30 28.28 -6.88 -0.17
CA GLY A 30 28.06 -6.00 0.99
C GLY A 30 27.85 -4.51 0.66
N LYS A 31 27.89 -4.12 -0.61
CA LYS A 31 27.61 -2.75 -1.06
C LYS A 31 26.19 -2.61 -1.57
N LEU A 32 25.47 -1.60 -1.08
CA LEU A 32 24.13 -1.22 -1.55
C LEU A 32 24.20 -0.45 -2.88
N TRP A 33 23.30 -0.78 -3.79
CA TRP A 33 23.05 -0.07 -5.05
C TRP A 33 21.56 0.18 -5.21
N MET A 34 21.16 1.44 -5.39
CA MET A 34 19.79 1.82 -5.74
C MET A 34 19.64 1.75 -7.27
N LEU A 35 18.62 1.06 -7.76
CA LEU A 35 18.42 0.79 -9.19
C LEU A 35 17.31 1.65 -9.79
N GLN A 36 16.18 1.75 -9.07
CA GLN A 36 15.01 2.50 -9.51
C GLN A 36 14.29 3.08 -8.30
N CYS A 37 13.68 4.25 -8.48
CA CYS A 37 12.68 4.81 -7.58
C CYS A 37 11.55 5.44 -8.39
N ARG A 38 10.33 5.38 -7.86
CA ARG A 38 9.16 6.06 -8.40
C ARG A 38 8.14 6.25 -7.28
N ASN A 39 7.20 7.19 -7.46
CA ASN A 39 6.06 7.29 -6.55
C ASN A 39 5.32 5.95 -6.49
N GLY A 40 5.20 5.41 -5.28
CA GLY A 40 4.66 4.08 -5.09
C GLY A 40 3.17 4.01 -5.36
N LYS A 41 2.73 2.99 -6.12
CA LYS A 41 1.31 2.67 -6.24
C LYS A 41 0.78 2.23 -4.88
N ARG A 42 -0.46 2.63 -4.56
CA ARG A 42 -1.04 2.41 -3.22
C ARG A 42 -2.55 2.27 -3.30
N THR A 43 -3.13 1.73 -2.24
CA THR A 43 -4.59 1.66 -2.07
C THR A 43 -5.12 2.98 -1.53
N GLY A 44 -6.43 3.22 -1.64
CA GLY A 44 -7.02 4.47 -1.19
C GLY A 44 -6.84 4.77 0.30
N VAL A 45 -6.96 3.74 1.14
CA VAL A 45 -6.67 3.84 2.59
C VAL A 45 -5.21 4.26 2.83
N ALA A 46 -4.27 3.64 2.11
CA ALA A 46 -2.85 3.95 2.23
C ALA A 46 -2.54 5.36 1.71
N ALA A 47 -3.16 5.80 0.62
CA ALA A 47 -3.00 7.15 0.08
C ALA A 47 -3.38 8.22 1.11
N LEU A 48 -4.56 8.09 1.75
CA LEU A 48 -4.97 9.03 2.80
C LEU A 48 -4.02 9.03 3.99
N LYS A 49 -3.64 7.84 4.48
CA LYS A 49 -2.75 7.72 5.62
C LYS A 49 -1.40 8.39 5.34
N ILE A 50 -0.77 8.05 4.21
CA ILE A 50 0.52 8.62 3.79
C ILE A 50 0.40 10.15 3.66
N ALA A 51 -0.64 10.66 3.00
CA ALA A 51 -0.83 12.09 2.83
C ALA A 51 -0.97 12.84 4.17
N ILE A 52 -1.66 12.25 5.16
CA ILE A 52 -1.79 12.80 6.51
C ILE A 52 -0.45 12.77 7.24
N ASP A 53 0.24 11.63 7.19
CA ASP A 53 1.52 11.44 7.90
C ASP A 53 2.59 12.40 7.35
N LEU A 54 2.72 12.55 6.03
CA LEU A 54 3.64 13.50 5.38
C LEU A 54 3.38 14.96 5.78
N VAL A 55 2.13 15.33 6.06
CA VAL A 55 1.77 16.66 6.57
C VAL A 55 2.17 16.81 8.04
N ASN A 56 1.91 15.79 8.85
CA ASN A 56 2.26 15.79 10.27
C ASN A 56 3.78 15.84 10.49
N GLU A 57 4.53 15.19 9.60
CA GLU A 57 6.00 15.17 9.60
C GLU A 57 6.60 16.45 8.96
N GLY A 58 5.77 17.33 8.39
CA GLY A 58 6.22 18.58 7.79
C GLY A 58 6.90 18.42 6.42
N ILE A 59 6.84 17.24 5.80
CA ILE A 59 7.44 16.94 4.50
C ILE A 59 6.67 17.66 3.38
N CYS A 60 5.36 17.76 3.48
CA CYS A 60 4.54 18.53 2.55
C CYS A 60 3.41 19.33 3.22
N THR A 61 2.94 20.37 2.54
CA THR A 61 1.79 21.16 2.96
C THR A 61 0.47 20.41 2.75
N LYS A 62 -0.60 20.83 3.43
CA LYS A 62 -1.95 20.27 3.23
C LYS A 62 -2.41 20.34 1.76
N SER A 63 -2.07 21.42 1.06
CA SER A 63 -2.41 21.60 -0.35
C SER A 63 -1.65 20.63 -1.26
N GLU A 64 -0.36 20.42 -1.00
CA GLU A 64 0.46 19.42 -1.73
C GLU A 64 -0.05 18.00 -1.45
N ALA A 65 -0.40 17.68 -0.20
CA ALA A 65 -0.95 16.39 0.20
C ALA A 65 -2.29 16.08 -0.47
N LEU A 66 -3.17 17.09 -0.62
CA LEU A 66 -4.47 16.92 -1.30
C LEU A 66 -4.29 16.46 -2.76
N LEU A 67 -3.29 16.98 -3.46
CA LEU A 67 -2.99 16.60 -4.85
C LEU A 67 -2.42 15.18 -4.99
N LYS A 68 -1.96 14.56 -3.89
CA LYS A 68 -1.46 13.18 -3.87
C LYS A 68 -2.58 12.14 -3.72
N VAL A 69 -3.80 12.56 -3.41
CA VAL A 69 -4.96 11.69 -3.23
C VAL A 69 -5.89 11.80 -4.45
N GLU A 70 -5.77 10.86 -5.38
CA GLU A 70 -6.69 10.76 -6.53
C GLU A 70 -8.15 10.46 -6.13
N PRO A 71 -9.16 10.89 -6.92
CA PRO A 71 -10.57 10.58 -6.66
C PRO A 71 -10.87 9.07 -6.56
N THR A 72 -10.19 8.25 -7.35
CA THR A 72 -10.32 6.78 -7.36
C THR A 72 -9.93 6.14 -6.03
N HIS A 73 -9.04 6.78 -5.25
CA HIS A 73 -8.71 6.34 -3.90
C HIS A 73 -9.90 6.47 -2.95
N VAL A 74 -10.71 7.52 -3.11
CA VAL A 74 -11.91 7.74 -2.28
C VAL A 74 -12.98 6.71 -2.62
N GLU A 75 -13.15 6.36 -3.90
CA GLU A 75 -14.09 5.32 -4.33
C GLU A 75 -13.76 3.96 -3.69
N GLN A 76 -12.48 3.60 -3.58
CA GLN A 76 -12.05 2.37 -2.92
C GLN A 76 -12.47 2.30 -1.44
N LEU A 77 -12.58 3.45 -0.75
CA LEU A 77 -13.05 3.50 0.64
C LEU A 77 -14.54 3.15 0.76
N LEU A 78 -15.29 3.29 -0.33
CA LEU A 78 -16.73 3.01 -0.40
C LEU A 78 -17.01 1.56 -0.82
N HIS A 79 -15.99 0.77 -1.12
CA HIS A 79 -16.18 -0.62 -1.49
C HIS A 79 -16.83 -1.42 -0.35
N PRO A 80 -17.81 -2.30 -0.66
CA PRO A 80 -18.41 -3.17 0.32
C PRO A 80 -17.35 -4.01 1.06
N THR A 81 -17.49 -4.07 2.38
CA THR A 81 -16.68 -4.93 3.25
C THR A 81 -17.58 -5.97 3.92
N PHE A 82 -16.98 -7.07 4.40
CA PHE A 82 -17.73 -7.99 5.25
C PHE A 82 -18.07 -7.29 6.56
N SER A 83 -19.33 -7.37 6.98
CA SER A 83 -19.74 -6.81 8.27
C SER A 83 -19.04 -7.56 9.42
N PRO A 84 -18.77 -6.88 10.56
CA PRO A 84 -18.16 -7.53 11.72
C PRO A 84 -18.92 -8.76 12.20
N ASP A 85 -20.25 -8.75 12.11
CA ASP A 85 -21.09 -9.87 12.52
C ASP A 85 -21.01 -11.04 11.52
N ALA A 86 -20.92 -10.76 10.22
CA ALA A 86 -20.71 -11.81 9.21
C ALA A 86 -19.37 -12.53 9.44
N LEU A 87 -18.30 -11.79 9.77
CA LEU A 87 -16.99 -12.36 10.07
C LEU A 87 -16.96 -13.22 11.34
N LYS A 88 -17.87 -12.97 12.29
CA LYS A 88 -18.02 -13.76 13.52
C LYS A 88 -18.96 -14.96 13.37
N SER A 89 -19.73 -15.01 12.29
CA SER A 89 -20.72 -16.06 12.09
C SER A 89 -20.08 -17.46 11.97
N ASP A 90 -20.82 -18.49 12.38
CA ASP A 90 -20.44 -19.89 12.19
C ASP A 90 -20.20 -20.23 10.72
N ALA A 91 -21.00 -19.66 9.82
CA ALA A 91 -20.86 -19.85 8.38
C ALA A 91 -19.50 -19.35 7.86
N TYR A 92 -19.02 -18.20 8.35
CA TYR A 92 -17.70 -17.69 7.99
C TYR A 92 -16.59 -18.49 8.68
N THR A 93 -16.63 -18.57 10.01
CA THR A 93 -15.54 -19.16 10.81
C THR A 93 -15.28 -20.63 10.50
N LYS A 94 -16.35 -21.42 10.27
CA LYS A 94 -16.23 -22.83 9.86
C LYS A 94 -16.05 -23.00 8.35
N GLY A 95 -16.34 -21.97 7.56
CA GLY A 95 -16.23 -21.98 6.10
C GLY A 95 -14.85 -21.61 5.55
N VAL A 96 -13.92 -21.16 6.40
CA VAL A 96 -12.54 -20.86 5.98
C VAL A 96 -11.81 -22.15 5.63
N VAL A 97 -11.49 -22.33 4.34
CA VAL A 97 -10.75 -23.50 3.84
C VAL A 97 -9.24 -23.26 3.69
N ALA A 98 -8.81 -22.00 3.60
CA ALA A 98 -7.40 -21.63 3.43
C ALA A 98 -7.12 -20.18 3.85
N LYS A 99 -5.85 -19.86 4.10
CA LYS A 99 -5.36 -18.50 4.38
C LYS A 99 -4.05 -18.25 3.63
N GLY A 100 -4.01 -17.17 2.83
CA GLY A 100 -2.84 -16.74 2.07
C GLY A 100 -2.24 -15.43 2.58
N LEU A 101 -1.24 -14.92 1.86
CA LEU A 101 -0.69 -13.58 2.10
C LEU A 101 -1.67 -12.51 1.59
N PRO A 102 -1.94 -11.44 2.37
CA PRO A 102 -2.86 -10.38 1.97
C PRO A 102 -2.20 -9.45 0.95
N GLY A 103 -2.19 -9.86 -0.33
CA GLY A 103 -1.56 -9.08 -1.41
C GLY A 103 -2.26 -7.75 -1.70
N SER A 104 -3.56 -7.66 -1.47
CA SER A 104 -4.35 -6.42 -1.53
C SER A 104 -5.53 -6.50 -0.56
N PRO A 105 -5.87 -5.40 0.16
CA PRO A 105 -7.04 -5.38 1.03
C PRO A 105 -8.35 -5.40 0.23
N GLY A 106 -9.42 -5.89 0.85
CA GLY A 106 -10.78 -5.89 0.30
C GLY A 106 -11.58 -7.15 0.65
N ALA A 107 -12.89 -7.10 0.42
CA ALA A 107 -13.79 -8.25 0.47
C ALA A 107 -14.28 -8.57 -0.94
N ALA A 108 -14.24 -9.83 -1.34
CA ALA A 108 -14.70 -10.28 -2.66
C ALA A 108 -15.58 -11.53 -2.53
N VAL A 109 -16.69 -11.55 -3.27
CA VAL A 109 -17.62 -12.68 -3.36
C VAL A 109 -17.95 -12.90 -4.83
N GLY A 110 -17.85 -14.13 -5.31
CA GLY A 110 -18.08 -14.46 -6.71
C GLY A 110 -17.98 -15.95 -7.00
N ARG A 111 -18.08 -16.31 -8.28
CA ARG A 111 -17.87 -17.68 -8.75
C ARG A 111 -16.41 -17.89 -9.13
N LEU A 112 -15.87 -19.08 -8.84
CA LEU A 112 -14.53 -19.46 -9.25
C LEU A 112 -14.44 -19.56 -10.78
N VAL A 113 -13.36 -19.01 -11.33
CA VAL A 113 -12.99 -19.10 -12.76
C VAL A 113 -11.49 -19.36 -12.84
N PHE A 114 -11.05 -20.09 -13.86
CA PHE A 114 -9.63 -20.47 -14.04
C PHE A 114 -8.98 -19.77 -15.24
N THR A 115 -9.74 -18.98 -16.00
CA THR A 115 -9.26 -18.21 -17.14
C THR A 115 -9.76 -16.77 -17.05
N PRO A 116 -8.94 -15.77 -17.46
CA PRO A 116 -9.35 -14.36 -17.46
C PRO A 116 -10.32 -14.02 -18.61
N LYS A 117 -10.37 -14.86 -19.65
CA LYS A 117 -11.33 -14.72 -20.76
C LYS A 117 -12.67 -15.36 -20.37
N ARG A 118 -13.76 -14.67 -20.69
CA ARG A 118 -15.15 -15.18 -20.64
C ARG A 118 -15.37 -16.21 -21.73
#